data_AF-A0A6F9E060-F1
#
_entry.id   AF-A0A6F9E060-F1
#
_cell.length_a   1.000
_cell.length_b   1.000
_cell.length_c   1.000
_cell.angle_alpha   90.00
_cell.angle_beta   90.00
_cell.angle_gamma   90.00
#
_symmetry.space_group_name_H-M   'P 1'
#
loop_
_entity.id
_entity.type
_entity.pdbx_description
1 polymer ?
#
loop_
_entity_poly.entity_id
_entity_poly.type
_entity_poly.pdbx_seq_one_letter_code
_entity_poly.pdbx_strand_id
1 'polypeptide(L)'
;MTIFGFASVTHADLTEFLNTVTDIWAERFSGVADVHKDVELVDLSNSLRQLNLGPIDKADRLFLICSGNPALAAGLAGLLHHIESLHGSRVNLVLTHLSEEGVAQAFKQAVDRPIFGIVKDTQDARREMEQLVEALVYEYVAVRLEERRKDEVRDLVLRILGAQRLVVGPSRGIEAGLDQLELPFGIRWIFQEFLQLRTRLGQPVDKALEDLLPLAFAGDGGAVLARQLALETEVLRVLRGQPPQSQA
;
A
#
# COMPACT_ATOMS: atom_id res chain seq x y z
N MET A 1 -0.21 15.78 -3.38
CA MET A 1 1.21 15.70 -3.01
C MET A 1 1.46 14.28 -2.57
N THR A 2 2.30 13.57 -3.31
CA THR A 2 2.78 12.21 -2.99
C THR A 2 3.98 12.31 -2.07
N ILE A 3 3.95 11.60 -0.95
CA ILE A 3 5.00 11.62 0.08
C ILE A 3 5.79 10.32 0.00
N PHE A 4 7.08 10.43 -0.33
CA PHE A 4 8.03 9.32 -0.22
C PHE A 4 8.82 9.46 1.08
N GLY A 5 8.54 8.55 2.01
CA GLY A 5 9.25 8.45 3.26
C GLY A 5 10.50 7.58 3.13
N PHE A 6 11.64 8.07 3.59
CA PHE A 6 12.88 7.31 3.65
C PHE A 6 13.28 7.14 5.11
N ALA A 7 13.65 5.92 5.53
CA ALA A 7 14.14 5.71 6.88
C ALA A 7 15.35 4.78 6.87
N SER A 8 16.41 5.19 7.58
CA SER A 8 17.60 4.39 7.73
C SER A 8 17.51 3.47 8.93
N VAL A 9 17.91 2.22 8.72
CA VAL A 9 18.03 1.22 9.79
C VAL A 9 19.45 1.20 10.35
N THR A 10 20.44 1.63 9.57
CA THR A 10 21.87 1.45 9.86
C THR A 10 22.64 2.75 10.05
N HIS A 11 22.15 3.85 9.46
CA HIS A 11 22.79 5.16 9.54
C HIS A 11 21.97 6.11 10.40
N ALA A 12 22.65 7.00 11.11
CA ALA A 12 21.98 7.99 11.95
C ALA A 12 21.44 9.19 11.16
N ASP A 13 21.91 9.39 9.93
CA ASP A 13 21.64 10.56 9.11
C ASP A 13 21.52 10.16 7.64
N LEU A 14 20.41 10.53 6.99
CA LEU A 14 20.17 10.35 5.56
C LEU A 14 20.32 11.65 4.75
N THR A 15 20.76 12.74 5.38
CA THR A 15 20.79 14.08 4.76
C THR A 15 21.52 14.09 3.42
N GLU A 16 22.73 13.52 3.35
CA GLU A 16 23.51 13.50 2.10
C GLU A 16 22.84 12.66 1.00
N PHE A 17 22.29 11.51 1.37
CA PHE A 17 21.55 10.64 0.47
C PHE A 17 20.33 11.36 -0.10
N LEU A 18 19.52 11.96 0.77
CA LEU A 18 18.28 12.65 0.38
C LEU A 18 18.55 13.92 -0.41
N ASN A 19 19.59 14.67 -0.09
CA ASN A 19 20.02 15.82 -0.89
C ASN A 19 20.38 15.36 -2.31
N THR A 20 21.15 14.28 -2.44
CA THR A 20 21.53 13.74 -3.76
C THR A 20 20.33 13.26 -4.55
N VAL A 21 19.40 12.53 -3.92
CA VAL A 21 18.14 12.09 -4.56
C VAL A 21 17.31 13.30 -5.01
N THR A 22 17.21 14.32 -4.15
CA THR A 22 16.46 15.55 -4.44
C THR A 22 17.06 16.32 -5.62
N ASP A 23 18.39 16.45 -5.65
CA ASP A 23 19.11 17.14 -6.72
C ASP A 23 18.91 16.44 -8.07
N ILE A 24 19.08 15.10 -8.10
CA ILE A 24 18.87 14.31 -9.32
C ILE A 24 17.40 14.37 -9.76
N TRP A 25 16.46 14.28 -8.82
CA TRP A 25 15.03 14.38 -9.10
C TRP A 25 14.68 15.74 -9.73
N ALA A 26 15.19 16.84 -9.17
CA ALA A 26 15.00 18.17 -9.72
C ALA A 26 15.65 18.33 -11.10
N GLU A 27 16.89 17.86 -11.27
CA GLU A 27 17.62 17.90 -12.55
C GLU A 27 16.84 17.18 -13.66
N ARG A 28 16.37 15.96 -13.38
CA ARG A 28 15.71 15.09 -14.37
C ARG A 28 14.26 15.51 -14.67
N PHE A 29 13.52 16.04 -13.68
CA PHE A 29 12.06 16.22 -13.79
C PHE A 29 11.58 17.67 -13.68
N SER A 30 12.46 18.66 -13.55
CA SER A 30 12.10 20.09 -13.56
C SER A 30 11.32 20.53 -14.82
N GLY A 31 11.50 19.84 -15.96
CA GLY A 31 10.79 20.09 -17.21
C GLY A 31 9.58 19.18 -17.50
N VAL A 32 9.32 18.18 -16.66
CA VAL A 32 8.16 17.29 -16.79
C VAL A 32 7.04 17.84 -15.93
N ALA A 33 5.88 18.12 -16.55
CA ALA A 33 4.75 18.79 -15.92
C ALA A 33 4.40 18.16 -14.55
N ASP A 34 4.43 18.99 -13.51
CA ASP A 34 3.99 18.79 -12.13
C ASP A 34 4.62 17.66 -11.30
N VAL A 35 5.34 16.70 -11.91
CA VAL A 35 5.99 15.58 -11.19
C VAL A 35 6.98 16.04 -10.11
N HIS A 36 7.81 17.04 -10.41
CA HIS A 36 8.81 17.55 -9.46
C HIS A 36 8.22 18.39 -8.32
N LYS A 37 6.97 18.86 -8.45
CA LYS A 37 6.25 19.64 -7.42
C LYS A 37 5.26 18.80 -6.65
N ASP A 38 4.90 17.64 -7.17
CA ASP A 38 3.93 16.73 -6.58
C ASP A 38 4.57 15.66 -5.70
N VAL A 39 5.90 15.61 -5.59
CA VAL A 39 6.62 14.64 -4.74
C VAL A 39 7.36 15.35 -3.61
N GLU A 40 7.12 14.90 -2.39
CA GLU A 40 7.84 15.31 -1.19
C GLU A 40 8.70 14.13 -0.69
N LEU A 41 10.00 14.36 -0.50
CA LEU A 41 10.95 13.37 0.03
C LEU A 41 11.20 13.68 1.51
N VAL A 42 10.92 12.73 2.40
CA VAL A 42 10.95 12.97 3.86
C VAL A 42 11.87 11.97 4.56
N ASP A 43 12.77 12.46 5.41
CA ASP A 43 13.52 11.61 6.34
C ASP A 43 12.64 11.22 7.54
N LEU A 44 12.38 9.92 7.67
CA LEU A 44 11.60 9.29 8.73
C LEU A 44 12.47 8.42 9.65
N SER A 45 13.80 8.50 9.55
CA SER A 45 14.74 7.70 10.36
C SER A 45 14.53 7.90 11.87
N ASN A 46 14.22 9.12 12.31
CA ASN A 46 13.91 9.39 13.72
C ASN A 46 12.55 8.81 14.14
N SER A 47 11.54 8.92 13.28
CA SER A 47 10.22 8.32 13.51
C SER A 47 10.32 6.81 13.65
N LEU A 48 11.10 6.16 12.78
CA LEU A 48 11.35 4.72 12.84
C LEU A 48 12.07 4.33 14.15
N ARG A 49 13.15 5.05 14.52
CA ARG A 49 13.91 4.78 15.76
C ARG A 49 13.09 4.94 17.02
N GLN A 50 12.17 5.89 17.03
CA GLN A 50 11.27 6.16 18.16
C GLN A 50 10.00 5.30 18.13
N LEU A 51 9.82 4.46 17.10
CA LEU A 51 8.58 3.74 16.84
C LEU A 51 7.34 4.67 16.79
N ASN A 52 7.54 5.90 16.32
CA ASN A 52 6.47 6.86 16.11
C ASN A 52 5.86 6.65 14.72
N LEU A 53 4.71 5.96 14.68
CA LEU A 53 4.06 5.56 13.44
C LEU A 53 3.32 6.71 12.74
N GLY A 54 2.94 7.78 13.47
CA GLY A 54 2.11 8.86 12.91
C GLY A 54 2.70 9.53 11.65
N PRO A 55 4.00 9.85 11.61
CA PRO A 55 4.66 10.33 10.40
C PRO A 55 4.88 9.25 9.34
N ILE A 56 5.06 7.99 9.75
CA ILE A 56 5.29 6.86 8.84
C ILE A 56 4.00 6.57 8.05
N ASP A 57 2.85 6.54 8.71
CA ASP A 57 1.53 6.29 8.09
C ASP A 57 1.07 7.39 7.12
N LYS A 58 1.76 8.54 7.10
CA LYS A 58 1.49 9.63 6.14
C LYS A 58 2.26 9.47 4.84
N ALA A 59 3.26 8.58 4.79
CA ALA A 59 3.99 8.33 3.57
C ALA A 59 3.16 7.44 2.62
N ASP A 60 3.07 7.82 1.34
CA ASP A 60 2.39 6.99 0.34
C ASP A 60 3.24 5.76 -0.03
N ARG A 61 4.57 5.92 0.09
CA ARG A 61 5.56 4.85 -0.06
C ARG A 61 6.66 5.02 0.98
N LEU A 62 7.06 3.91 1.59
CA LEU A 62 8.15 3.86 2.55
C LEU A 62 9.35 3.12 1.96
N PHE A 63 10.52 3.75 2.03
CA PHE A 63 11.82 3.21 1.60
C PHE A 63 12.73 3.02 2.81
N LEU A 64 13.06 1.77 3.13
CA LEU A 64 14.06 1.47 4.15
C LEU A 64 15.45 1.40 3.53
N ILE A 65 16.33 2.26 4.02
CA ILE A 65 17.74 2.30 3.67
C ILE A 65 18.50 1.44 4.67
N CYS A 66 19.29 0.49 4.18
CA CYS A 66 20.16 -0.31 5.05
C CYS A 66 21.49 -0.64 4.39
N SER A 67 22.53 -0.73 5.20
CA SER A 67 23.80 -1.28 4.75
C SER A 67 23.62 -2.73 4.35
N GLY A 68 24.23 -3.15 3.25
CA GLY A 68 24.21 -4.55 2.81
C GLY A 68 25.01 -5.48 3.73
N ASN A 69 24.67 -5.60 5.02
CA ASN A 69 25.30 -6.53 5.94
C ASN A 69 24.39 -7.76 6.15
N PRO A 70 24.81 -8.98 5.76
CA PRO A 70 23.99 -10.19 5.90
C PRO A 70 23.55 -10.48 7.34
N ALA A 71 24.32 -10.07 8.35
CA ALA A 71 23.95 -10.25 9.76
C ALA A 71 22.72 -9.40 10.16
N LEU A 72 22.49 -8.27 9.47
CA LEU A 72 21.32 -7.41 9.70
C LEU A 72 20.07 -7.92 8.96
N ALA A 73 20.24 -8.72 7.91
CA ALA A 73 19.15 -9.17 7.04
C ALA A 73 18.08 -9.97 7.80
N ALA A 74 18.49 -10.88 8.69
CA ALA A 74 17.56 -11.71 9.45
C ALA A 74 16.69 -10.87 10.43
N GLY A 75 17.28 -9.88 11.11
CA GLY A 75 16.55 -8.96 11.97
C GLY A 75 15.65 -8.00 11.17
N LEU A 76 16.11 -7.58 10.00
CA LEU A 76 15.37 -6.69 9.12
C LEU A 76 14.10 -7.34 8.54
N ALA A 77 14.13 -8.64 8.24
CA ALA A 77 12.95 -9.35 7.75
C ALA A 77 11.77 -9.29 8.74
N GLY A 78 12.05 -9.49 10.04
CA GLY A 78 11.04 -9.39 11.09
C GLY A 78 10.52 -7.96 11.30
N LEU A 79 11.41 -6.97 11.19
CA LEU A 79 11.07 -5.54 11.29
C LEU A 79 10.20 -5.10 10.09
N LEU A 80 10.56 -5.50 8.88
CA LEU A 80 9.80 -5.22 7.66
C LEU A 80 8.36 -5.73 7.75
N HIS A 81 8.19 -6.98 8.20
CA HIS A 81 6.86 -7.56 8.37
C HIS A 81 6.01 -6.77 9.36
N HIS A 82 6.60 -6.34 10.48
CA HIS A 82 5.88 -5.51 11.46
C HIS A 82 5.51 -4.13 10.90
N ILE A 83 6.45 -3.45 10.22
CA ILE A 83 6.18 -2.11 9.68
C ILE A 83 5.09 -2.19 8.61
N GLU A 84 5.11 -3.18 7.72
CA GLU A 84 4.06 -3.33 6.71
C GLU A 84 2.68 -3.62 7.30
N SER A 85 2.63 -4.46 8.34
CA SER A 85 1.39 -4.71 9.08
C SER A 85 0.78 -3.42 9.65
N LEU A 86 1.62 -2.44 10.00
CA LEU A 86 1.18 -1.20 10.63
C LEU A 86 0.89 -0.11 9.59
N HIS A 87 1.80 0.05 8.62
CA HIS A 87 1.72 1.02 7.53
C HIS A 87 0.61 0.68 6.51
N GLY A 88 0.25 -0.60 6.38
CA GLY A 88 -0.79 -1.06 5.46
C GLY A 88 -0.37 -1.06 3.99
N SER A 89 0.89 -0.77 3.68
CA SER A 89 1.45 -0.89 2.33
C SER A 89 2.86 -1.47 2.35
N ARG A 90 3.30 -1.93 1.19
CA ARG A 90 4.61 -2.58 1.02
C ARG A 90 5.74 -1.60 1.32
N VAL A 91 6.73 -2.06 2.07
CA VAL A 91 7.95 -1.31 2.35
C VAL A 91 9.02 -1.69 1.32
N ASN A 92 9.52 -0.69 0.61
CA ASN A 92 10.56 -0.81 -0.39
C ASN A 92 11.94 -0.82 0.28
N LEU A 93 12.82 -1.73 -0.13
CA LEU A 93 14.13 -1.91 0.48
C LEU A 93 15.23 -1.36 -0.45
N VAL A 94 16.07 -0.47 0.04
CA VAL A 94 17.24 0.03 -0.67
C VAL A 94 18.50 -0.36 0.09
N LEU A 95 19.43 -1.01 -0.61
CA LEU A 95 20.73 -1.37 -0.04
C LEU A 95 21.77 -0.31 -0.39
N THR A 96 22.46 0.19 0.62
CA THR A 96 23.57 1.13 0.46
C THR A 96 24.88 0.54 0.95
N HIS A 97 26.00 1.15 0.56
CA HIS A 97 27.36 0.80 0.99
C HIS A 97 27.72 -0.68 0.78
N LEU A 98 27.28 -1.25 -0.34
CA LEU A 98 27.65 -2.61 -0.72
C LEU A 98 29.08 -2.63 -1.28
N SER A 99 29.95 -3.40 -0.61
CA SER A 99 31.34 -3.62 -1.04
C SER A 99 31.47 -4.70 -2.11
N GLU A 100 30.57 -5.69 -2.14
CA GLU A 100 30.64 -6.84 -3.06
C GLU A 100 29.25 -7.29 -3.52
N GLU A 101 29.10 -7.73 -4.78
CA GLU A 101 27.81 -8.15 -5.35
C GLU A 101 27.21 -9.40 -4.71
N GLY A 102 28.06 -10.33 -4.26
CA GLY A 102 27.61 -11.55 -3.57
C GLY A 102 26.85 -11.25 -2.27
N VAL A 103 27.11 -10.11 -1.66
CA VAL A 103 26.49 -9.68 -0.42
C VAL A 103 25.03 -9.25 -0.64
N ALA A 104 24.73 -8.57 -1.75
CA ALA A 104 23.36 -8.21 -2.11
C ALA A 104 22.50 -9.46 -2.35
N GLN A 105 23.06 -10.50 -2.98
CA GLN A 105 22.35 -11.75 -3.24
C GLN A 105 22.09 -12.54 -1.95
N ALA A 106 23.09 -12.63 -1.06
CA ALA A 106 22.91 -13.24 0.26
C ALA A 106 21.86 -12.48 1.10
N PHE A 107 21.88 -11.15 1.04
CA PHE A 107 20.89 -10.30 1.71
C PHE A 107 19.48 -10.54 1.15
N LYS A 108 19.34 -10.58 -0.17
CA LYS A 108 18.06 -10.87 -0.86
C LYS A 108 17.48 -12.21 -0.42
N GLN A 109 18.30 -13.25 -0.33
CA GLN A 109 17.88 -14.58 0.12
C GLN A 109 17.45 -14.58 1.59
N ALA A 110 18.15 -13.83 2.44
CA ALA A 110 17.84 -13.78 3.87
C ALA A 110 16.56 -12.98 4.19
N VAL A 111 16.26 -11.92 3.43
CA VAL A 111 15.04 -11.13 3.62
C VAL A 111 13.84 -11.71 2.85
N ASP A 112 14.09 -12.58 1.87
CA ASP A 112 13.10 -13.16 0.95
C ASP A 112 12.21 -12.11 0.27
N ARG A 113 12.84 -11.00 -0.16
CA ARG A 113 12.16 -9.86 -0.77
C ARG A 113 12.96 -9.27 -1.92
N PRO A 114 12.29 -8.68 -2.92
CA PRO A 114 12.99 -7.89 -3.91
C PRO A 114 13.57 -6.64 -3.26
N ILE A 115 14.78 -6.30 -3.69
CA ILE A 115 15.46 -5.05 -3.37
C ILE A 115 15.04 -4.03 -4.42
N PHE A 116 14.54 -2.88 -3.98
CA PHE A 116 14.08 -1.79 -4.83
C PHE A 116 15.26 -1.12 -5.55
N GLY A 117 16.37 -0.91 -4.85
CA GLY A 117 17.56 -0.31 -5.42
C GLY A 117 18.82 -0.65 -4.63
N ILE A 118 19.96 -0.55 -5.31
CA ILE A 118 21.29 -0.79 -4.76
C ILE A 118 22.14 0.44 -5.07
N VAL A 119 22.81 0.98 -4.06
CA VAL A 119 23.80 2.06 -4.18
C VAL A 119 25.11 1.61 -3.53
N LYS A 120 26.12 1.34 -4.34
CA LYS A 120 27.48 0.92 -3.98
C LYS A 120 28.32 2.11 -3.56
N ASP A 121 29.34 1.84 -2.75
CA ASP A 121 30.31 2.84 -2.31
C ASP A 121 31.49 2.92 -3.29
N THR A 122 31.20 3.34 -4.52
CA THR A 122 32.17 3.35 -5.64
C THR A 122 32.06 4.63 -6.47
N GLN A 123 32.97 4.81 -7.44
CA GLN A 123 32.92 5.92 -8.40
C GLN A 123 31.59 5.97 -9.20
N ASP A 124 30.82 4.88 -9.23
CA ASP A 124 29.54 4.77 -9.93
C ASP A 124 28.32 5.13 -9.06
N ALA A 125 28.51 5.51 -7.79
CA ALA A 125 27.42 5.78 -6.83
C ALA A 125 26.38 6.78 -7.37
N ARG A 126 26.81 7.82 -8.09
CA ARG A 126 25.87 8.79 -8.71
C ARG A 126 24.99 8.13 -9.76
N ARG A 127 25.55 7.28 -10.62
CA ARG A 127 24.79 6.59 -11.67
C ARG A 127 23.76 5.63 -11.09
N GLU A 128 24.12 4.93 -10.02
CA GLU A 128 23.18 4.04 -9.31
C GLU A 128 22.10 4.84 -8.58
N MET A 129 22.43 6.02 -8.05
CA MET A 129 21.44 6.96 -7.51
C MET A 129 20.48 7.48 -8.60
N GLU A 130 20.97 7.76 -9.80
CA GLU A 130 20.14 8.13 -10.95
C GLU A 130 19.15 7.02 -11.32
N GLN A 131 19.59 5.76 -11.32
CA GLN A 131 18.72 4.61 -11.53
C GLN A 131 17.68 4.45 -10.42
N LEU A 132 18.07 4.69 -9.16
CA LEU A 132 17.13 4.69 -8.04
C LEU A 132 16.06 5.77 -8.23
N VAL A 133 16.47 6.99 -8.64
CA VAL A 133 15.56 8.10 -8.91
C VAL A 133 14.61 7.80 -10.08
N GLU A 134 15.10 7.16 -11.14
CA GLU A 134 14.23 6.67 -12.23
C GLU A 134 13.22 5.63 -11.72
N ALA A 135 13.64 4.73 -10.83
CA ALA A 135 12.76 3.75 -10.19
C ALA A 135 11.66 4.43 -9.35
N LEU A 136 11.98 5.53 -8.65
CA LEU A 136 11.02 6.30 -7.85
C LEU A 136 9.88 6.89 -8.71
N VAL A 137 10.11 7.19 -9.98
CA VAL A 137 9.04 7.67 -10.89
C VAL A 137 7.99 6.60 -11.12
N TYR A 138 8.37 5.33 -11.23
CA TYR A 138 7.40 4.25 -11.37
C TYR A 138 6.51 4.12 -10.13
N GLU A 139 7.08 4.29 -8.95
CA GLU A 139 6.31 4.33 -7.70
C GLU A 139 5.38 5.55 -7.66
N TYR A 140 5.83 6.72 -8.14
CA TYR A 140 4.98 7.91 -8.23
C TYR A 140 3.79 7.63 -9.15
N VAL A 141 4.02 7.09 -10.35
CA VAL A 141 2.94 6.72 -11.27
C VAL A 141 2.01 5.69 -10.64
N ALA A 142 2.53 4.71 -9.92
CA ALA A 142 1.72 3.70 -9.22
C ALA A 142 0.81 4.35 -8.16
N VAL A 143 1.32 5.27 -7.34
CA VAL A 143 0.52 6.03 -6.36
C VAL A 143 -0.57 6.82 -7.07
N ARG A 144 -0.24 7.54 -8.15
CA ARG A 144 -1.24 8.33 -8.90
C ARG A 144 -2.32 7.45 -9.54
N LEU A 145 -1.97 6.24 -9.99
CA LEU A 145 -2.94 5.26 -10.49
C LEU A 145 -3.81 4.70 -9.37
N GLU A 146 -3.25 4.44 -8.19
CA GLU A 146 -4.00 4.04 -6.99
C GLU A 146 -4.97 5.14 -6.55
N GLU A 147 -4.54 6.40 -6.53
CA GLU A 147 -5.39 7.56 -6.24
C GLU A 147 -6.52 7.70 -7.26
N ARG A 148 -6.22 7.62 -8.57
CA ARG A 148 -7.26 7.65 -9.61
C ARG A 148 -8.27 6.54 -9.44
N ARG A 149 -7.82 5.32 -9.13
CA ARG A 149 -8.72 4.20 -8.84
C ARG A 149 -9.57 4.46 -7.60
N LYS A 150 -9.01 5.07 -6.55
CA LYS A 150 -9.79 5.48 -5.36
C LYS A 150 -10.83 6.54 -5.72
N ASP A 151 -10.49 7.51 -6.55
CA ASP A 151 -11.43 8.55 -7.02
C ASP A 151 -12.54 7.93 -7.89
N GLU A 152 -12.20 7.02 -8.81
CA GLU A 152 -13.17 6.27 -9.61
C GLU A 152 -14.11 5.44 -8.74
N VAL A 153 -13.57 4.76 -7.72
CA VAL A 153 -14.35 4.02 -6.72
C VAL A 153 -15.24 4.97 -5.92
N ARG A 154 -14.72 6.11 -5.48
CA ARG A 154 -15.50 7.11 -4.73
C ARG A 154 -16.63 7.69 -5.57
N ASP A 155 -16.40 8.01 -6.83
CA ASP A 155 -17.43 8.45 -7.78
C ASP A 155 -18.47 7.36 -8.01
N LEU A 156 -18.05 6.09 -8.01
CA LEU A 156 -18.95 4.94 -8.07
C LEU A 156 -19.80 4.82 -6.80
N VAL A 157 -19.21 4.97 -5.62
CA VAL A 157 -19.92 5.02 -4.32
C VAL A 157 -20.93 6.16 -4.31
N LEU A 158 -20.54 7.36 -4.74
CA LEU A 158 -21.44 8.51 -4.81
C LEU A 158 -22.58 8.29 -5.81
N ARG A 159 -22.35 7.59 -6.93
CA ARG A 159 -23.41 7.18 -7.85
C ARG A 159 -24.37 6.17 -7.21
N ILE A 160 -23.86 5.15 -6.53
CA ILE A 160 -24.66 4.14 -5.82
C ILE A 160 -25.50 4.80 -4.72
N LEU A 161 -24.91 5.68 -3.92
CA LEU A 161 -25.62 6.43 -2.87
C LEU A 161 -26.57 7.48 -3.47
N GLY A 162 -26.23 8.08 -4.60
CA GLY A 162 -27.09 8.99 -5.35
C GLY A 162 -28.35 8.30 -5.86
N ALA A 163 -28.24 7.05 -6.32
CA ALA A 163 -29.39 6.23 -6.70
C ALA A 163 -30.34 5.97 -5.51
N GLN A 164 -29.84 5.94 -4.27
CA GLN A 164 -30.71 5.85 -3.08
C GLN A 164 -31.65 7.03 -2.91
N ARG A 165 -31.25 8.25 -3.31
CA ARG A 165 -32.09 9.45 -3.15
C ARG A 165 -33.28 9.47 -4.11
N LEU A 166 -33.24 8.66 -5.18
CA LEU A 166 -34.27 8.58 -6.21
C LEU A 166 -35.29 7.44 -5.96
N VAL A 167 -35.03 6.57 -4.98
CA VAL A 167 -35.84 5.37 -4.69
C VAL A 167 -36.40 5.44 -3.27
N VAL A 168 -37.70 5.15 -3.10
CA VAL A 168 -38.35 5.13 -1.78
C VAL A 168 -37.86 3.91 -0.98
N GLY A 169 -36.91 4.16 -0.06
CA GLY A 169 -36.39 3.19 0.93
C GLY A 169 -34.89 2.92 0.81
N PRO A 170 -34.13 2.91 1.93
CA PRO A 170 -32.66 2.89 1.92
C PRO A 170 -32.04 1.62 1.30
N SER A 171 -32.70 0.46 1.44
CA SER A 171 -32.22 -0.82 0.91
C SER A 171 -32.36 -0.93 -0.61
N ARG A 172 -33.50 -0.48 -1.17
CA ARG A 172 -33.78 -0.53 -2.62
C ARG A 172 -32.91 0.42 -3.43
N GLY A 173 -32.45 1.50 -2.80
CA GLY A 173 -31.55 2.47 -3.38
C GLY A 173 -30.15 1.93 -3.68
N ILE A 174 -29.60 1.11 -2.77
CA ILE A 174 -28.28 0.49 -2.95
C ILE A 174 -28.35 -0.58 -4.03
N GLU A 175 -29.38 -1.42 -4.00
CA GLU A 175 -29.62 -2.47 -5.00
C GLU A 175 -29.68 -1.87 -6.41
N ALA A 176 -30.46 -0.80 -6.60
CA ALA A 176 -30.56 -0.10 -7.89
C ALA A 176 -29.23 0.53 -8.35
N GLY A 177 -28.36 0.95 -7.42
CA GLY A 177 -27.02 1.44 -7.73
C GLY A 177 -26.05 0.30 -8.09
N LEU A 178 -26.13 -0.83 -7.40
CA LEU A 178 -25.30 -2.02 -7.66
C LEU A 178 -25.65 -2.70 -8.99
N ASP A 179 -26.91 -2.63 -9.42
CA ASP A 179 -27.34 -3.16 -10.71
C ASP A 179 -26.69 -2.45 -11.91
N GLN A 180 -26.19 -1.23 -11.71
CA GLN A 180 -25.48 -0.45 -12.73
C GLN A 180 -24.01 -0.86 -12.89
N LEU A 181 -23.47 -1.71 -12.00
CA LEU A 181 -22.04 -2.06 -11.96
C LEU A 181 -21.64 -3.15 -12.97
N GLU A 182 -22.56 -3.66 -13.78
CA GLU A 182 -22.35 -4.76 -14.74
C GLU A 182 -21.65 -6.01 -14.14
N LEU A 183 -21.67 -6.18 -12.81
CA LEU A 183 -21.04 -7.32 -12.14
C LEU A 183 -21.80 -8.62 -12.43
N PRO A 184 -21.10 -9.76 -12.60
CA PRO A 184 -21.74 -11.08 -12.66
C PRO A 184 -22.60 -11.34 -11.43
N PHE A 185 -23.75 -12.01 -11.62
CA PHE A 185 -24.74 -12.24 -10.55
C PHE A 185 -24.13 -12.83 -9.27
N GLY A 186 -23.26 -13.85 -9.39
CA GLY A 186 -22.62 -14.49 -8.23
C GLY A 186 -21.72 -13.54 -7.44
N ILE A 187 -20.99 -12.65 -8.11
CA ILE A 187 -20.14 -11.64 -7.45
C ILE A 187 -21.01 -10.59 -6.78
N ARG A 188 -22.07 -10.14 -7.45
CA ARG A 188 -23.03 -9.16 -6.92
C ARG A 188 -23.72 -9.67 -5.64
N TRP A 189 -24.11 -10.94 -5.62
CA TRP A 189 -24.74 -11.57 -4.47
C TRP A 189 -23.80 -11.59 -3.25
N ILE A 190 -22.57 -12.10 -3.42
CA ILE A 190 -21.57 -12.16 -2.35
C ILE A 190 -21.23 -10.75 -1.84
N PHE A 191 -21.10 -9.80 -2.75
CA PHE A 191 -20.85 -8.40 -2.43
C PHE A 191 -21.95 -7.79 -1.56
N GLN A 192 -23.22 -8.03 -1.90
CA GLN A 192 -24.37 -7.54 -1.13
C GLN A 192 -24.40 -8.14 0.28
N GLU A 193 -24.18 -9.45 0.41
CA GLU A 193 -24.11 -10.12 1.72
C GLU A 193 -22.98 -9.54 2.58
N PHE A 194 -21.83 -9.25 1.96
CA PHE A 194 -20.69 -8.69 2.68
C PHE A 194 -20.92 -7.24 3.11
N LEU A 195 -21.52 -6.44 2.24
CA LEU A 195 -21.92 -5.07 2.56
C LEU A 195 -22.94 -5.04 3.70
N GLN A 196 -23.93 -5.93 3.69
CA GLN A 196 -24.90 -6.07 4.78
C GLN A 196 -24.23 -6.51 6.10
N LEU A 197 -23.25 -7.41 6.03
CA LEU A 197 -22.50 -7.84 7.21
C LEU A 197 -21.79 -6.64 7.84
N ARG A 198 -20.95 -5.94 7.07
CA ARG A 198 -20.13 -4.81 7.57
C ARG A 198 -20.97 -3.66 8.12
N THR A 199 -22.09 -3.37 7.48
CA THR A 199 -23.04 -2.35 7.97
C THR A 199 -23.72 -2.77 9.27
N ARG A 200 -24.08 -4.06 9.45
CA ARG A 200 -24.55 -4.60 10.74
C ARG A 200 -23.49 -4.55 11.83
N LEU A 201 -22.20 -4.54 11.48
CA LEU A 201 -21.09 -4.35 12.42
C LEU A 201 -20.83 -2.87 12.75
N GLY A 202 -21.61 -1.95 12.20
CA GLY A 202 -21.49 -0.53 12.47
C GLY A 202 -20.52 0.21 11.54
N GLN A 203 -19.99 -0.43 10.49
CA GLN A 203 -19.26 0.30 9.45
C GLN A 203 -20.25 1.15 8.64
N PRO A 204 -19.98 2.45 8.42
CA PRO A 204 -20.76 3.28 7.51
C PRO A 204 -20.82 2.69 6.10
N VAL A 205 -21.98 2.80 5.44
CA VAL A 205 -22.26 2.16 4.13
C VAL A 205 -21.31 2.64 3.05
N ASP A 206 -21.02 3.94 3.01
CA ASP A 206 -20.06 4.57 2.09
C ASP A 206 -18.66 3.97 2.25
N LYS A 207 -18.15 3.88 3.47
CA LYS A 207 -16.87 3.25 3.78
C LYS A 207 -16.84 1.76 3.42
N ALA A 208 -17.92 1.03 3.70
CA ALA A 208 -18.00 -0.38 3.33
C ALA A 208 -18.00 -0.58 1.81
N LEU A 209 -18.63 0.32 1.04
CA LEU A 209 -18.57 0.28 -0.42
C LEU A 209 -17.17 0.62 -0.95
N GLU A 210 -16.50 1.64 -0.40
CA GLU A 210 -15.12 2.02 -0.78
C GLU A 210 -14.14 0.84 -0.61
N ASP A 211 -14.27 0.08 0.48
CA ASP A 211 -13.41 -1.07 0.77
C ASP A 211 -13.73 -2.28 -0.13
N LEU A 212 -15.01 -2.56 -0.37
CA LEU A 212 -15.44 -3.79 -1.04
C LEU A 212 -15.41 -3.68 -2.57
N LEU A 213 -15.65 -2.50 -3.16
CA LEU A 213 -15.72 -2.32 -4.62
C LEU A 213 -14.43 -2.73 -5.34
N PRO A 214 -13.22 -2.35 -4.88
CA PRO A 214 -11.98 -2.83 -5.49
C PRO A 214 -11.87 -4.36 -5.52
N LEU A 215 -12.37 -5.04 -4.49
CA LEU A 215 -12.35 -6.50 -4.40
C LEU A 215 -13.32 -7.14 -5.40
N ALA A 216 -14.46 -6.51 -5.67
CA ALA A 216 -15.44 -7.00 -6.64
C ALA A 216 -14.93 -6.96 -8.08
N PHE A 217 -14.09 -5.98 -8.42
CA PHE A 217 -13.52 -5.78 -9.75
C PHE A 217 -12.13 -6.42 -9.95
N ALA A 218 -11.56 -7.05 -8.92
CA ALA A 218 -10.32 -7.80 -9.04
C ALA A 218 -10.48 -9.02 -9.97
N GLY A 219 -9.39 -9.47 -10.61
CA GLY A 219 -9.41 -10.57 -11.59
C GLY A 219 -10.00 -11.90 -11.08
N ASP A 220 -9.94 -12.17 -9.76
CA ASP A 220 -10.62 -13.29 -9.09
C ASP A 220 -11.70 -12.82 -8.09
N GLY A 221 -12.24 -11.61 -8.27
CA GLY A 221 -12.95 -10.86 -7.23
C GLY A 221 -14.04 -11.61 -6.47
N GLY A 222 -14.79 -12.50 -7.15
CA GLY A 222 -15.77 -13.37 -6.50
C GLY A 222 -15.17 -14.33 -5.47
N ALA A 223 -14.00 -14.90 -5.73
CA ALA A 223 -13.30 -15.80 -4.83
C ALA A 223 -12.67 -15.05 -3.64
N VAL A 224 -12.11 -13.86 -3.86
CA VAL A 224 -11.58 -13.01 -2.78
C VAL A 224 -12.70 -12.55 -1.85
N LEU A 225 -13.80 -12.03 -2.40
CA LEU A 225 -14.97 -11.62 -1.61
C LEU A 225 -15.55 -12.78 -0.80
N ALA A 226 -15.69 -13.97 -1.40
CA ALA A 226 -16.21 -15.15 -0.69
C ALA A 226 -15.31 -15.56 0.48
N ARG A 227 -13.98 -15.59 0.29
CA ARG A 227 -13.01 -15.93 1.34
C ARG A 227 -13.05 -14.93 2.49
N GLN A 228 -13.07 -13.64 2.20
CA GLN A 228 -13.09 -12.61 3.24
C GLN A 228 -14.43 -12.56 3.99
N LEU A 229 -15.56 -12.72 3.28
CA LEU A 229 -16.88 -12.84 3.90
C LEU A 229 -16.93 -14.03 4.87
N ALA A 230 -16.44 -15.20 4.45
CA ALA A 230 -16.38 -16.38 5.30
C ALA A 230 -15.53 -16.15 6.56
N LEU A 231 -14.37 -15.51 6.40
CA LEU A 231 -13.48 -15.19 7.51
C LEU A 231 -14.13 -14.21 8.51
N GLU A 232 -14.69 -13.09 8.05
CA GLU A 232 -15.31 -12.11 8.93
C GLU A 232 -16.56 -12.66 9.63
N THR A 233 -17.35 -13.49 8.94
CA THR A 233 -18.50 -14.20 9.53
C THR A 233 -18.05 -15.14 10.64
N GLU A 234 -16.95 -15.87 10.41
CA GLU A 234 -16.38 -16.80 11.39
C GLU A 234 -15.81 -16.08 12.61
N VAL A 235 -15.11 -14.96 12.42
CA VAL A 235 -14.59 -14.12 13.51
C VAL A 235 -15.73 -13.60 14.37
N LEU A 236 -16.83 -13.13 13.78
CA LEU A 236 -18.01 -12.69 14.53
C LEU A 236 -18.67 -13.81 15.31
N ARG A 237 -18.75 -15.01 14.73
CA ARG A 237 -19.30 -16.19 15.38
C ARG A 237 -18.49 -16.55 16.63
N VAL A 238 -17.15 -16.52 16.53
CA VAL A 238 -16.23 -16.73 17.65
C VAL A 238 -16.40 -15.65 18.72
N LEU A 239 -16.46 -14.37 18.34
CA LEU A 239 -16.66 -13.26 19.27
C LEU A 239 -18.04 -13.31 19.98
N ARG A 240 -19.03 -13.97 19.38
CA ARG A 240 -20.37 -14.20 19.95
C ARG A 240 -20.48 -15.50 20.76
N GLY A 241 -19.40 -16.27 20.90
CA GLY A 241 -19.37 -17.51 21.69
C GLY A 241 -20.20 -18.65 21.09
N GLN A 242 -20.50 -18.62 19.80
CA GLN A 242 -21.25 -19.69 19.13
C GLN A 242 -20.29 -20.84 18.72
N PRO A 243 -20.75 -22.10 18.64
CA PRO A 243 -19.93 -23.22 18.16
C PRO A 243 -19.73 -23.19 16.63
N PRO A 244 -18.66 -23.84 16.08
CA PRO A 244 -18.36 -23.81 14.66
C PRO A 244 -19.46 -24.42 13.80
N GLN A 245 -19.72 -23.81 12.65
CA GLN A 245 -20.50 -24.46 11.60
C GLN A 245 -19.64 -25.58 11.04
N SER A 246 -19.87 -26.80 11.52
CA SER A 246 -19.35 -28.01 10.89
C SER A 246 -19.79 -28.02 9.43
N GLN A 247 -18.80 -28.14 8.52
CA GLN A 247 -18.99 -28.26 7.08
C GLN A 247 -20.05 -29.34 6.79
N ALA A 248 -21.19 -28.91 6.25
CA ALA A 248 -22.17 -29.79 5.62
C ALA A 248 -21.86 -29.90 4.12
#